data_AF-A6N9W0-F1
#
_entry.id   AF-A6N9W0-F1
#
_cell.length_a   1.000
_cell.length_b   1.000
_cell.length_c   1.000
_cell.angle_alpha   90.00
_cell.angle_beta   90.00
_cell.angle_gamma   90.00
#
_symmetry.space_group_name_H-M   'P 1'
#
loop_
_entity.id
_entity.type
_entity.pdbx_description
1 polymer ?
#
loop_
_entity_poly.entity_id
_entity_poly.type
_entity_poly.pdbx_seq_one_letter_code
_entity_poly.pdbx_strand_id
1 'polypeptide(L)'
;MLQVVVFLTGCCFVATVHAACNTGPFDAKRSIIGPGKGEYYLARSTYEQNISCLYVVPPPEGTEFPAIYPFGYKEGNKWVQKNGTVNGEGPNIIDSDAGFGVTNTTLVYSDYKECDVGLFHGEKVGGPYVELWKHSDAKKGSEGLKCCQKYFRKELEKQGKSKTDFKRVDKNCKYPA
;
A
#
# COMPACT_ATOMS: atom_id res chain seq x y z
N MET A 1 10.08 -17.58 -66.61
CA MET A 1 9.13 -17.69 -65.47
C MET A 1 9.95 -17.58 -64.20
N LEU A 2 9.96 -16.41 -63.56
CA LEU A 2 10.65 -16.18 -62.28
C LEU A 2 9.61 -16.37 -61.17
N GLN A 3 9.72 -17.46 -60.40
CA GLN A 3 8.83 -17.73 -59.27
C GLN A 3 9.23 -16.85 -58.08
N VAL A 4 8.32 -15.99 -57.64
CA VAL A 4 8.45 -15.22 -56.40
C VAL A 4 7.95 -16.09 -55.25
N VAL A 5 8.85 -16.49 -54.36
CA VAL A 5 8.52 -17.15 -53.09
C VAL A 5 8.31 -16.06 -52.04
N VAL A 6 7.06 -15.84 -51.63
CA VAL A 6 6.70 -14.93 -50.53
C VAL A 6 6.84 -15.67 -49.21
N PHE A 7 7.89 -15.37 -48.45
CA PHE A 7 8.02 -15.79 -47.05
C PHE A 7 7.16 -14.88 -46.16
N LEU A 8 5.98 -15.35 -45.77
CA LEU A 8 5.17 -14.75 -44.70
C LEU A 8 5.79 -15.09 -43.34
N THR A 9 6.75 -14.30 -42.90
CA THR A 9 7.19 -14.29 -41.50
C THR A 9 6.10 -13.65 -40.64
N GLY A 10 5.18 -14.47 -40.15
CA GLY A 10 4.19 -14.08 -39.15
C GLY A 10 4.87 -13.73 -37.83
N CYS A 11 5.13 -12.44 -37.60
CA CYS A 11 5.49 -11.95 -36.27
C CYS A 11 4.27 -12.10 -35.36
N CYS A 12 4.21 -13.21 -34.61
CA CYS A 12 3.36 -13.32 -33.42
C CYS A 12 3.84 -12.30 -32.38
N PHE A 13 3.44 -11.04 -32.52
CA PHE A 13 3.48 -10.10 -31.42
C PHE A 13 2.47 -10.58 -30.39
N VAL A 14 2.94 -11.36 -29.41
CA VAL A 14 2.19 -11.67 -28.21
C VAL A 14 2.06 -10.34 -27.46
N ALA A 15 0.99 -9.61 -27.73
CA ALA A 15 0.62 -8.43 -26.96
C ALA A 15 0.30 -8.91 -25.54
N THR A 16 1.28 -8.88 -24.65
CA THR A 16 1.05 -9.08 -23.22
C THR A 16 0.24 -7.89 -22.73
N VAL A 17 -1.09 -8.02 -22.73
CA VAL A 17 -2.02 -7.06 -22.14
C VAL A 17 -1.78 -7.10 -20.63
N HIS A 18 -0.87 -6.25 -20.15
CA HIS A 18 -0.76 -5.98 -18.72
C HIS A 18 -2.05 -5.25 -18.32
N ALA A 19 -2.74 -5.75 -17.29
CA ALA A 19 -3.89 -5.05 -16.73
C ALA A 19 -3.45 -3.63 -16.34
N ALA A 20 -4.17 -2.62 -16.83
CA ALA A 20 -3.88 -1.23 -16.48
C ALA A 20 -4.08 -1.03 -14.97
N CYS A 21 -3.19 -0.25 -14.35
CA CYS A 21 -3.32 0.12 -12.94
C CYS A 21 -4.62 0.89 -12.69
N ASN A 22 -5.23 0.72 -11.51
CA ASN A 22 -6.41 1.48 -11.12
C ASN A 22 -6.19 2.99 -11.21
N THR A 23 -7.25 3.72 -11.53
CA THR A 23 -7.28 5.18 -11.56
C THR A 23 -8.27 5.69 -10.54
N GLY A 24 -7.93 6.78 -9.86
CA GLY A 24 -8.79 7.41 -8.86
C GLY A 24 -10.01 8.15 -9.45
N PRO A 25 -10.83 8.80 -8.60
CA PRO A 25 -10.62 8.97 -7.15
C PRO A 25 -10.70 7.65 -6.39
N PHE A 26 -9.89 7.51 -5.33
CA PHE A 26 -9.87 6.31 -4.52
C PHE A 26 -10.81 6.46 -3.32
N ASP A 27 -11.61 5.43 -3.05
CA ASP A 27 -12.44 5.31 -1.86
C ASP A 27 -11.65 4.72 -0.67
N ALA A 28 -11.54 5.49 0.42
CA ALA A 28 -10.81 5.11 1.62
C ALA A 28 -11.47 3.95 2.37
N LYS A 29 -12.80 3.93 2.51
CA LYS A 29 -13.51 2.85 3.21
C LYS A 29 -13.29 1.51 2.51
N ARG A 30 -13.33 1.51 1.18
CA ARG A 30 -13.04 0.33 0.35
C ARG A 30 -11.59 -0.12 0.49
N SER A 31 -10.63 0.80 0.58
CA SER A 31 -9.21 0.48 0.81
C SER A 31 -8.99 -0.09 2.21
N ILE A 32 -9.61 0.50 3.25
CA ILE A 32 -9.54 0.01 4.63
C ILE A 32 -10.05 -1.43 4.76
N ILE A 33 -11.16 -1.77 4.11
CA ILE A 33 -11.69 -3.14 4.09
C ILE A 33 -10.80 -4.06 3.23
N GLY A 34 -10.32 -3.56 2.09
CA GLY A 34 -9.48 -4.33 1.17
C GLY A 34 -10.16 -5.64 0.72
N PRO A 35 -9.47 -6.78 0.76
CA PRO A 35 -10.06 -8.09 0.44
C PRO A 35 -10.95 -8.66 1.56
N GLY A 36 -11.20 -7.94 2.65
CA GLY A 36 -12.11 -8.32 3.74
C GLY A 36 -11.55 -9.30 4.78
N LYS A 37 -10.29 -9.69 4.65
CA LYS A 37 -9.55 -10.55 5.59
C LYS A 37 -8.05 -10.36 5.40
N GLY A 38 -7.25 -10.93 6.30
CA GLY A 38 -5.79 -10.87 6.21
C GLY A 38 -5.22 -9.68 6.97
N GLU A 39 -4.11 -9.15 6.50
CA GLU A 39 -3.36 -8.08 7.19
C GLU A 39 -2.72 -7.17 6.15
N TYR A 40 -2.52 -5.91 6.51
CA TYR A 40 -1.71 -5.00 5.72
C TYR A 40 -0.42 -4.65 6.45
N TYR A 41 0.70 -4.73 5.75
CA TYR A 41 2.02 -4.45 6.27
C TYR A 41 2.53 -3.14 5.70
N LEU A 42 3.02 -2.25 6.55
CA LEU A 42 3.78 -1.10 6.07
C LEU A 42 5.10 -1.64 5.51
N ALA A 43 5.23 -1.64 4.19
CA ALA A 43 6.41 -2.17 3.52
C ALA A 43 7.50 -1.10 3.41
N ARG A 44 7.10 0.13 3.07
CA ARG A 44 8.03 1.26 2.88
C ARG A 44 7.40 2.55 3.37
N SER A 45 8.22 3.41 3.98
CA SER A 45 7.80 4.76 4.38
C SER A 45 8.97 5.74 4.24
N THR A 46 8.67 6.97 3.85
CA THR A 46 9.61 8.10 3.97
C THR A 46 9.56 8.74 5.35
N TYR A 47 8.65 8.31 6.22
CA TYR A 47 8.61 8.75 7.60
C TYR A 47 9.67 8.01 8.43
N GLU A 48 10.45 8.77 9.18
CA GLU A 48 11.50 8.27 10.04
C GLU A 48 10.92 7.87 11.40
N GLN A 49 10.63 6.58 11.56
CA GLN A 49 10.08 6.04 12.81
C GLN A 49 10.98 4.95 13.43
N ASN A 50 11.03 4.94 14.76
CA ASN A 50 11.81 3.97 15.56
C ASN A 50 11.06 2.64 15.78
N ILE A 51 10.19 2.26 14.85
CA ILE A 51 9.43 1.01 14.89
C ILE A 51 9.65 0.22 13.59
N SER A 52 9.46 -1.08 13.66
CA SER A 52 9.55 -1.98 12.49
C SER A 52 8.37 -2.93 12.45
N CYS A 53 8.16 -3.61 11.32
CA CYS A 53 7.12 -4.62 11.19
C CYS A 53 5.71 -4.12 11.55
N LEU A 54 5.41 -2.86 11.24
CA LEU A 54 4.06 -2.32 11.45
C LEU A 54 3.08 -3.08 10.56
N TYR A 55 1.99 -3.53 11.17
CA TYR A 55 0.86 -4.16 10.49
C TYR A 55 -0.46 -3.67 11.08
N VAL A 56 -1.50 -3.74 10.25
CA VAL A 56 -2.88 -3.50 10.62
C VAL A 56 -3.74 -4.68 10.18
N VAL A 57 -4.79 -4.98 10.94
CA VAL A 57 -5.80 -5.97 10.58
C VAL A 57 -7.04 -5.20 10.09
N PRO A 58 -7.41 -5.31 8.81
CA PRO A 58 -8.56 -4.60 8.27
C PRO A 58 -9.86 -5.07 8.94
N PRO A 59 -10.82 -4.17 9.21
CA PRO A 59 -12.15 -4.56 9.62
C PRO A 59 -12.83 -5.46 8.57
N PRO A 60 -13.73 -6.37 8.97
CA PRO A 60 -14.44 -7.24 8.03
C PRO A 60 -15.41 -6.45 7.13
N GLU A 61 -15.75 -7.03 5.97
CA GLU A 61 -16.76 -6.48 5.08
C GLU A 61 -18.11 -6.27 5.79
N GLY A 62 -18.78 -5.15 5.51
CA GLY A 62 -20.04 -4.77 6.16
C GLY A 62 -19.87 -4.01 7.49
N THR A 63 -18.63 -3.75 7.93
CA THR A 63 -18.37 -2.94 9.13
C THR A 63 -18.86 -1.49 8.96
N GLU A 64 -19.52 -0.95 9.98
CA GLU A 64 -19.84 0.48 10.08
C GLU A 64 -18.62 1.29 10.51
N PHE A 65 -18.47 2.50 9.95
CA PHE A 65 -17.37 3.40 10.27
C PHE A 65 -17.84 4.57 11.16
N PRO A 66 -17.03 5.02 12.15
CA PRO A 66 -15.66 4.59 12.44
C PRO A 66 -15.58 3.18 13.04
N ALA A 67 -14.54 2.44 12.68
CA ALA A 67 -14.35 1.03 13.04
C ALA A 67 -13.14 0.86 13.97
N ILE A 68 -13.21 -0.07 14.92
CA ILE A 68 -12.05 -0.49 15.70
C ILE A 68 -11.22 -1.44 14.84
N TYR A 69 -9.90 -1.25 14.81
CA TYR A 69 -9.00 -2.15 14.10
C TYR A 69 -7.79 -2.53 14.97
N PRO A 70 -7.39 -3.81 15.02
CA PRO A 70 -6.14 -4.23 15.63
C PRO A 70 -4.94 -3.78 14.80
N PHE A 71 -3.86 -3.39 15.47
CA PHE A 71 -2.58 -3.15 14.84
C PHE A 71 -1.42 -3.53 15.75
N GLY A 72 -0.24 -3.70 15.17
CA GLY A 72 0.95 -4.01 15.94
C GLY A 72 2.23 -3.70 15.21
N TYR A 73 3.31 -3.63 15.97
CA TYR A 73 4.64 -3.30 15.47
C TYR A 73 5.71 -3.80 16.44
N LYS A 74 6.96 -3.77 16.01
CA LYS A 74 8.12 -4.05 16.85
C LYS A 74 8.82 -2.79 17.30
N GLU A 75 9.05 -2.70 18.61
CA GLU A 75 10.01 -1.80 19.25
C GLU A 75 11.28 -2.60 19.56
N GLY A 76 12.30 -2.45 18.71
CA GLY A 76 13.45 -3.35 18.69
C GLY A 76 13.01 -4.79 18.40
N ASN A 77 13.15 -5.69 19.38
CA ASN A 77 12.78 -7.10 19.26
C ASN A 77 11.44 -7.47 19.93
N LYS A 78 10.77 -6.51 20.58
CA LYS A 78 9.52 -6.76 21.31
C LYS A 78 8.32 -6.39 20.45
N TRP A 79 7.32 -7.25 20.42
CA TRP A 79 6.03 -6.96 19.80
C TRP A 79 5.18 -6.10 20.73
N VAL A 80 4.55 -5.09 20.13
CA VAL A 80 3.52 -4.26 20.73
C VAL A 80 2.26 -4.45 19.88
N GLN A 81 1.14 -4.71 20.53
CA GLN A 81 -0.18 -4.88 19.91
C GLN A 81 -1.17 -3.96 20.62
N LYS A 82 -1.99 -3.27 19.82
CA LYS A 82 -2.94 -2.27 20.28
C LYS A 82 -4.17 -2.30 19.37
N ASN A 83 -5.21 -1.60 19.81
CA ASN A 83 -6.36 -1.29 18.98
C ASN A 83 -6.38 0.21 18.67
N GLY A 84 -6.69 0.52 17.42
CA GLY A 84 -6.93 1.86 16.90
C GLY A 84 -8.39 2.04 16.52
N THR A 85 -8.74 3.25 16.08
CA THR A 85 -10.02 3.52 15.41
C THR A 85 -9.72 4.10 14.03
N VAL A 86 -10.40 3.62 12.99
CA VAL A 86 -10.23 4.07 11.61
C VAL A 86 -11.55 4.56 11.03
N ASN A 87 -11.51 5.63 10.24
CA ASN A 87 -12.61 6.09 9.38
C ASN A 87 -12.09 6.35 7.97
N GLY A 88 -12.99 6.39 6.99
CA GLY A 88 -12.67 6.76 5.61
C GLY A 88 -13.54 7.92 5.13
N GLU A 89 -12.92 8.94 4.54
CA GLU A 89 -13.60 10.11 3.98
C GLU A 89 -13.02 10.48 2.61
N GLY A 90 -13.74 10.15 1.54
CA GLY A 90 -13.20 10.27 0.18
C GLY A 90 -11.92 9.44 0.05
N PRO A 91 -10.78 10.02 -0.37
CA PRO A 91 -9.49 9.32 -0.42
C PRO A 91 -8.73 9.30 0.91
N ASN A 92 -9.27 9.86 1.99
CA ASN A 92 -8.57 9.99 3.27
C ASN A 92 -8.92 8.83 4.21
N ILE A 93 -7.90 8.11 4.65
CA ILE A 93 -7.98 7.17 5.77
C ILE A 93 -7.60 7.95 7.02
N ILE A 94 -8.49 7.99 8.00
CA ILE A 94 -8.32 8.77 9.24
C ILE A 94 -8.18 7.78 10.38
N ASP A 95 -6.98 7.69 10.95
CA ASP A 95 -6.67 6.81 12.07
C ASP A 95 -6.60 7.62 13.36
N SER A 96 -7.06 7.04 14.46
CA SER A 96 -6.97 7.58 15.81
C SER A 96 -6.41 6.51 16.74
N ASP A 97 -5.11 6.61 17.00
CA ASP A 97 -4.35 5.58 17.69
C ASP A 97 -3.76 6.08 18.99
N ALA A 98 -3.96 5.31 20.06
CA ALA A 98 -3.42 5.63 21.37
C ALA A 98 -1.87 5.66 21.35
N GLY A 99 -1.32 6.86 21.47
CA GLY A 99 0.12 7.14 21.45
C GLY A 99 0.61 7.82 20.17
N PHE A 100 -0.10 7.66 19.04
CA PHE A 100 0.25 8.32 17.77
C PHE A 100 -0.65 9.52 17.47
N GLY A 101 -1.85 9.59 18.09
CA GLY A 101 -2.81 10.67 17.89
C GLY A 101 -3.68 10.44 16.66
N VAL A 102 -4.25 11.51 16.13
CA VAL A 102 -5.03 11.47 14.88
C VAL A 102 -4.09 11.68 13.70
N THR A 103 -4.12 10.75 12.75
CA THR A 103 -3.37 10.81 11.50
C THR A 103 -4.30 10.65 10.31
N ASN A 104 -3.86 11.15 9.16
CA ASN A 104 -4.56 11.02 7.89
C ASN A 104 -3.59 10.48 6.84
N THR A 105 -4.02 9.44 6.14
CA THR A 105 -3.37 8.93 4.94
C THR A 105 -4.25 9.23 3.73
N THR A 106 -3.82 10.16 2.87
CA THR A 106 -4.49 10.40 1.59
C THR A 106 -4.03 9.37 0.56
N LEU A 107 -4.96 8.56 0.04
CA LEU A 107 -4.69 7.56 -0.98
C LEU A 107 -4.29 8.20 -2.32
N VAL A 108 -3.11 7.85 -2.81
CA VAL A 108 -2.64 8.18 -4.17
C VAL A 108 -2.73 6.99 -5.11
N TYR A 109 -2.86 5.77 -4.56
CA TYR A 109 -3.18 4.56 -5.30
C TYR A 109 -3.77 3.50 -4.38
N SER A 110 -4.77 2.77 -4.86
CA SER A 110 -5.25 1.54 -4.24
C SER A 110 -5.71 0.57 -5.33
N ASP A 111 -5.30 -0.70 -5.21
CA ASP A 111 -5.92 -1.78 -5.99
C ASP A 111 -7.09 -2.45 -5.26
N TYR A 112 -7.37 -2.03 -4.02
CA TYR A 112 -8.35 -2.58 -3.09
C TYR A 112 -8.12 -4.05 -2.72
N LYS A 113 -6.92 -4.60 -2.97
CA LYS A 113 -6.66 -6.03 -2.82
C LYS A 113 -5.27 -6.33 -2.30
N GLU A 114 -4.22 -5.98 -3.05
CA GLU A 114 -2.85 -6.39 -2.74
C GLU A 114 -2.04 -5.29 -2.08
N CYS A 115 -2.35 -4.02 -2.31
CA CYS A 115 -1.56 -2.92 -1.79
C CYS A 115 -2.21 -1.55 -1.95
N ASP A 116 -1.69 -0.61 -1.17
CA ASP A 116 -2.09 0.78 -1.15
C ASP A 116 -0.85 1.67 -1.12
N VAL A 117 -0.97 2.86 -1.70
CA VAL A 117 0.04 3.92 -1.61
C VAL A 117 -0.65 5.17 -1.11
N GLY A 118 -0.11 5.74 -0.03
CA GLY A 118 -0.70 6.87 0.65
C GLY A 118 0.30 7.97 0.97
N LEU A 119 -0.24 9.16 1.20
CA LEU A 119 0.44 10.31 1.77
C LEU A 119 0.04 10.41 3.24
N PHE A 120 0.90 9.91 4.12
CA PHE A 120 0.72 9.91 5.55
C PHE A 120 1.09 11.26 6.17
N HIS A 121 0.20 11.81 6.99
CA HIS A 121 0.45 13.03 7.74
C HIS A 121 -0.34 13.07 9.04
N GLY A 122 0.08 13.92 9.98
CA GLY A 122 -0.64 14.14 11.23
C GLY A 122 -0.05 15.32 11.99
N GLU A 123 -0.82 15.92 12.89
CA GLU A 123 -0.40 17.13 13.61
C GLU A 123 0.92 16.91 14.39
N LYS A 124 1.06 15.76 15.04
CA LYS A 124 2.26 15.39 15.81
C LYS A 124 3.41 14.83 14.96
N VAL A 125 3.12 14.42 13.74
CA VAL A 125 4.03 13.65 12.87
C VAL A 125 4.60 14.52 11.74
N GLY A 126 3.88 15.58 11.34
CA GLY A 126 4.16 16.35 10.14
C GLY A 126 3.69 15.63 8.88
N GLY A 127 4.37 15.87 7.76
CA GLY A 127 4.09 15.23 6.47
C GLY A 127 3.86 16.22 5.32
N PRO A 128 3.51 15.73 4.11
CA PRO A 128 3.17 14.33 3.81
C PRO A 128 4.38 13.42 3.59
N TYR A 129 4.30 12.21 4.13
CA TYR A 129 5.26 11.12 3.92
C TYR A 129 4.67 10.07 2.99
N VAL A 130 5.48 9.51 2.09
CA VAL A 130 5.01 8.49 1.15
C VAL A 130 5.08 7.12 1.80
N GLU A 131 3.97 6.39 1.80
CA GLU A 131 3.88 5.05 2.35
C GLU A 131 3.40 4.04 1.30
N LEU A 132 3.97 2.83 1.34
CA LEU A 132 3.49 1.67 0.59
C LEU A 132 3.08 0.60 1.59
N TRP A 133 1.80 0.29 1.58
CA TRP A 133 1.18 -0.78 2.35
C TRP A 133 0.97 -2.00 1.46
N LYS A 134 1.24 -3.19 1.98
CA LYS A 134 1.15 -4.45 1.25
C LYS A 134 0.29 -5.43 2.01
N HIS A 135 -0.74 -5.97 1.36
CA HIS A 135 -1.55 -7.04 1.91
C HIS A 135 -0.73 -8.33 2.11
N SER A 136 -1.08 -9.12 3.12
CA SER A 136 -0.38 -10.36 3.49
C SER A 136 -0.38 -11.40 2.37
N ASP A 137 -1.48 -11.49 1.60
CA ASP A 137 -1.62 -12.39 0.45
C ASP A 137 -0.96 -11.87 -0.84
N ALA A 138 -0.40 -10.64 -0.84
CA ALA A 138 0.19 -10.05 -2.04
C ALA A 138 1.44 -10.82 -2.49
N LYS A 139 1.38 -11.33 -3.73
CA LYS A 139 2.45 -12.13 -4.33
C LYS A 139 3.57 -11.23 -4.84
N LYS A 140 4.81 -11.65 -4.65
CA LYS A 140 5.97 -10.93 -5.21
C LYS A 140 5.87 -10.90 -6.74
N GLY A 141 5.86 -9.70 -7.30
CA GLY A 141 5.84 -9.50 -8.75
C GLY A 141 4.45 -9.58 -9.39
N SER A 142 3.38 -9.64 -8.61
CA SER A 142 2.02 -9.46 -9.12
C SER A 142 1.83 -8.09 -9.78
N GLU A 143 0.84 -8.00 -10.67
CA GLU A 143 0.52 -6.74 -11.35
C GLU A 143 0.03 -5.66 -10.38
N GLY A 144 -0.78 -6.02 -9.36
CA GLY A 144 -1.22 -5.10 -8.32
C GLY A 144 -0.03 -4.46 -7.58
N LEU A 145 0.91 -5.30 -7.11
CA LEU A 145 2.11 -4.82 -6.44
C LEU A 145 3.03 -3.99 -7.36
N LYS A 146 3.15 -4.34 -8.65
CA LYS A 146 3.90 -3.52 -9.62
C LYS A 146 3.28 -2.12 -9.76
N CYS A 147 1.95 -2.03 -9.76
CA CYS A 147 1.25 -0.75 -9.79
C CYS A 147 1.52 0.08 -8.52
N CYS A 148 1.41 -0.50 -7.32
CA CYS A 148 1.76 0.24 -6.10
C CYS A 148 3.22 0.71 -6.09
N GLN A 149 4.16 -0.13 -6.54
CA GLN A 149 5.57 0.28 -6.66
C GLN A 149 5.77 1.42 -7.65
N LYS A 150 5.01 1.43 -8.76
CA LYS A 150 5.02 2.52 -9.74
C LYS A 150 4.49 3.81 -9.13
N TYR A 151 3.35 3.78 -8.43
CA TYR A 151 2.76 4.98 -7.82
C TYR A 151 3.58 5.49 -6.63
N PHE A 152 4.14 4.60 -5.81
CA PHE A 152 5.08 4.98 -4.75
C PHE A 152 6.29 5.73 -5.32
N ARG A 153 6.91 5.21 -6.40
CA ARG A 153 8.03 5.89 -7.06
C ARG A 153 7.65 7.23 -7.65
N LYS A 154 6.50 7.32 -8.32
CA LYS A 154 6.00 8.58 -8.86
C LYS A 154 5.82 9.63 -7.76
N GLU A 155 5.33 9.22 -6.60
CA GLU A 155 5.11 10.13 -5.49
C GLU A 155 6.42 10.56 -4.82
N LEU A 156 7.42 9.68 -4.72
CA LEU A 156 8.78 10.09 -4.35
C LEU A 156 9.34 11.13 -5.32
N GLU A 157 9.25 10.89 -6.63
CA GLU A 157 9.76 11.78 -7.68
C GLU A 157 9.09 13.17 -7.62
N LYS A 158 7.76 13.22 -7.42
CA LYS A 158 7.05 14.50 -7.22
C LYS A 158 7.52 15.28 -5.99
N GLN A 159 7.95 14.58 -4.95
CA GLN A 159 8.47 15.18 -3.72
C GLN A 159 9.99 15.44 -3.79
N GLY A 160 10.63 15.23 -4.94
CA GLY A 160 12.09 15.36 -5.09
C GLY A 160 12.89 14.32 -4.29
N LYS A 161 12.25 13.22 -3.87
CA LYS A 161 12.83 12.14 -3.08
C LYS A 161 13.37 11.02 -3.98
N SER A 162 14.35 10.30 -3.47
CA SER A 162 15.07 9.23 -4.13
C SER A 162 14.97 7.90 -3.35
N LYS A 163 15.75 6.90 -3.75
CA LYS A 163 15.76 5.58 -3.10
C LYS A 163 16.41 5.54 -1.73
N THR A 164 17.13 6.60 -1.34
CA THR A 164 17.74 6.73 -0.01
C THR A 164 16.81 7.40 0.99
N ASP A 165 15.71 7.98 0.53
CA ASP A 165 14.80 8.80 1.34
C ASP A 165 13.60 8.01 1.87
N PHE A 166 13.65 6.67 1.80
CA PHE A 166 12.66 5.80 2.41
C PHE A 166 13.32 4.59 3.07
N LYS A 167 12.66 4.08 4.10
CA LYS A 167 13.06 2.85 4.80
C LYS A 167 12.17 1.69 4.41
N ARG A 168 12.73 0.49 4.51
CA ARG A 168 11.98 -0.76 4.41
C ARG A 168 11.55 -1.19 5.81
N VAL A 169 10.25 -1.03 6.11
CA VAL A 169 9.68 -1.24 7.44
C VAL A 169 9.38 -2.74 7.69
N ASP A 170 9.03 -3.49 6.64
CA ASP A 170 8.73 -4.93 6.69
C ASP A 170 9.98 -5.85 6.65
N LYS A 171 11.18 -5.30 6.84
CA LYS A 171 12.42 -6.06 6.69
C LYS A 171 12.59 -7.08 7.82
N ASN A 172 12.77 -8.36 7.46
CA ASN A 172 12.98 -9.47 8.39
C ASN A 172 11.85 -9.67 9.42
N CYS A 173 10.63 -9.31 9.02
CA CYS A 173 9.45 -9.45 9.86
C CYS A 173 8.88 -10.87 9.79
N LYS A 174 8.57 -11.43 10.96
CA LYS A 174 7.73 -12.62 11.14
C LYS A 174 6.55 -12.16 11.96
N TYR A 175 5.47 -11.77 11.27
CA TYR A 175 4.28 -11.21 11.89
C TYR A 175 3.62 -12.26 12.81
N PRO A 176 2.99 -11.85 13.92
CA PRO A 176 2.17 -12.73 14.73
C PRO A 176 1.06 -13.35 13.87
N ALA A 177 0.65 -14.58 14.21
CA ALA A 177 -0.52 -15.21 13.61
C ALA A 177 -1.80 -14.80 14.32
#